data_AF-A0A6P0X0K1-F1
#
_entry.id   AF-A0A6P0X0K1-F1
#
_cell.length_a   1.000
_cell.length_b   1.000
_cell.length_c   1.000
_cell.angle_alpha   90.00
_cell.angle_beta   90.00
_cell.angle_gamma   90.00
#
_symmetry.space_group_name_H-M   'P 1'
#
loop_
_entity.id
_entity.type
_entity.pdbx_description
1 polymer ?
#
loop_
_entity_poly.entity_id
_entity_poly.type
_entity_poly.pdbx_seq_one_letter_code
_entity_poly.pdbx_strand_id
1 'polypeptide(L)' 'MAVYQVRLVNPALNLERTIEVPDDQYILDMAEEAGIRLPAGCREGNCSACIAKIISGEVEQSEQKFL' A
#
# COMPACT_ATOMS: atom_id res chain seq x y z
N MET A 1 17.38 -6.19 -6.36
CA MET A 1 15.96 -6.02 -5.98
C MET A 1 15.75 -6.75 -4.69
N ALA A 2 15.51 -5.99 -3.62
CA ALA A 2 14.96 -6.54 -2.40
C ALA A 2 13.45 -6.76 -2.58
N VAL A 3 12.90 -7.75 -1.90
CA VAL A 3 11.46 -7.98 -1.83
C VAL A 3 11.07 -7.91 -0.36
N TYR A 4 10.07 -7.10 -0.06
CA TYR A 4 9.58 -6.88 1.29
C TYR A 4 8.23 -7.58 1.50
N GLN A 5 8.02 -8.04 2.73
CA GLN A 5 6.74 -8.59 3.17
C GLN A 5 5.88 -7.45 3.72
N VAL A 6 4.83 -7.06 2.99
CA VAL A 6 3.92 -5.98 3.41
C VAL A 6 2.63 -6.60 3.91
N ARG A 7 2.31 -6.34 5.19
CA ARG A 7 1.09 -6.84 5.83
C ARG A 7 0.01 -5.76 5.87
N LEU A 8 -1.09 -6.02 5.15
CA LEU A 8 -2.29 -5.18 5.08
C LEU A 8 -3.28 -5.64 6.15
N VAL A 9 -3.72 -4.71 7.01
CA VAL A 9 -4.58 -5.00 8.17
C VAL A 9 -5.76 -4.03 8.22
N ASN A 10 -6.98 -4.57 8.26
CA ASN A 10 -8.20 -3.85 8.57
C ASN A 10 -9.21 -4.80 9.27
N PRO A 11 -9.34 -4.73 10.62
CA PRO A 11 -10.23 -5.62 11.36
C PRO A 11 -11.71 -5.44 11.01
N ALA A 12 -12.14 -4.23 10.66
CA ALA A 12 -13.54 -3.97 10.30
C ALA A 12 -13.95 -4.64 8.98
N LEU A 13 -12.97 -4.93 8.11
CA LEU A 13 -13.17 -5.60 6.83
C LEU A 13 -12.71 -7.07 6.85
N ASN A 14 -12.29 -7.61 8.01
CA ASN A 14 -11.62 -8.90 8.12
C ASN A 14 -10.45 -9.08 7.13
N LEU A 15 -9.71 -7.99 6.87
CA LEU A 15 -8.52 -8.01 6.04
C LEU A 15 -7.28 -8.19 6.92
N GLU A 16 -6.62 -9.33 6.79
CA GLU A 16 -5.27 -9.56 7.32
C GLU A 16 -4.51 -10.43 6.33
N ARG A 17 -3.71 -9.78 5.47
CA ARG A 17 -3.01 -10.45 4.38
C ARG A 17 -1.61 -9.88 4.24
N THR A 18 -0.66 -10.76 3.95
CA THR A 18 0.72 -10.38 3.62
C THR A 18 0.95 -10.62 2.14
N ILE A 19 1.59 -9.65 1.49
CA ILE A 19 1.98 -9.70 0.08
C ILE A 19 3.48 -9.41 -0.08
N GLU A 20 4.05 -9.90 -1.16
CA GLU A 20 5.43 -9.60 -1.56
C GLU A 20 5.46 -8.34 -2.41
N VAL A 21 6.27 -7.35 -2.02
CA VAL A 21 6.40 -6.07 -2.72
C VAL A 21 7.88 -5.84 -3.04
N PRO A 22 8.25 -5.85 -4.33
CA PRO A 22 9.59 -5.43 -4.77
C PRO A 22 9.91 -3.99 -4.35
N ASP A 23 11.19 -3.69 -4.15
CA ASP A 23 11.68 -2.37 -3.74
C ASP A 23 11.45 -1.24 -4.75
N ASP A 24 11.08 -1.58 -5.98
CA ASP A 24 10.78 -0.68 -7.10
C ASP A 24 9.30 -0.68 -7.53
N GLN A 25 8.40 -1.27 -6.72
CA GLN A 25 6.97 -1.37 -7.02
C GLN A 25 6.11 -0.67 -5.96
N TYR A 26 4.95 -0.14 -6.37
CA TYR A 26 4.00 0.44 -5.44
C TYR A 26 3.22 -0.65 -4.69
N ILE A 27 3.05 -0.46 -3.37
CA ILE A 27 2.25 -1.35 -2.52
C ILE A 27 0.82 -1.49 -3.04
N LEU A 28 0.23 -0.40 -3.56
CA LEU A 28 -1.14 -0.40 -4.08
C LEU A 28 -1.30 -1.35 -5.29
N ASP A 29 -0.35 -1.33 -6.21
CA ASP A 29 -0.40 -2.14 -7.42
C ASP A 29 -0.18 -3.62 -7.08
N MET A 30 0.79 -3.93 -6.20
CA MET A 30 1.03 -5.30 -5.73
C MET A 30 -0.14 -5.87 -4.94
N ALA A 31 -0.89 -5.02 -4.21
CA ALA A 31 -2.12 -5.44 -3.55
C ALA A 31 -3.19 -5.85 -4.58
N GLU A 32 -3.35 -5.08 -5.66
CA GLU A 32 -4.30 -5.40 -6.74
C GLU A 32 -3.93 -6.69 -7.47
N GLU A 33 -2.65 -6.91 -7.79
CA GLU A 33 -2.16 -8.16 -8.38
C GLU A 33 -2.39 -9.38 -7.48
N ALA A 34 -2.28 -9.20 -6.16
CA ALA A 34 -2.62 -10.23 -5.18
C ALA A 34 -4.14 -10.43 -4.97
N GLY A 35 -4.97 -9.72 -5.74
CA GLY A 35 -6.43 -9.79 -5.66
C GLY A 35 -7.04 -9.03 -4.47
N ILE A 36 -6.27 -8.14 -3.81
CA ILE A 36 -6.70 -7.33 -2.68
C ILE A 36 -7.08 -5.94 -3.18
N ARG A 37 -8.38 -5.63 -3.19
CA ARG A 37 -8.86 -4.30 -3.56
C ARG A 37 -8.76 -3.35 -2.38
N LEU A 38 -7.80 -2.43 -2.46
CA LEU A 38 -7.70 -1.29 -1.55
C LEU A 38 -8.44 -0.08 -2.12
N PRO A 39 -8.90 0.85 -1.27
CA PRO A 39 -9.43 2.13 -1.75
C PRO A 39 -8.39 2.88 -2.59
N ALA A 40 -8.78 3.39 -3.75
CA ALA A 40 -7.93 4.15 -4.64
C ALA A 40 -8.73 5.30 -5.30
N GLY A 41 -8.03 6.39 -5.60
CA GLY A 41 -8.59 7.60 -6.23
C GLY A 41 -7.71 8.07 -7.38
N CYS A 42 -6.96 9.16 -7.19
CA CYS A 42 -6.15 9.74 -8.28
C CYS A 42 -5.00 8.86 -8.79
N ARG A 43 -4.44 7.97 -7.96
CA ARG A 43 -3.23 7.16 -8.25
C ARG A 43 -1.98 7.97 -8.63
N GLU A 44 -1.97 9.26 -8.31
CA GLU A 44 -0.87 10.20 -8.64
C GLU A 44 -0.30 10.89 -7.38
N GLY A 45 -0.66 10.41 -6.18
CA GLY A 45 -0.20 11.02 -4.92
C GLY A 45 -0.79 12.40 -4.61
N ASN A 46 -1.90 12.78 -5.27
CA ASN A 46 -2.54 14.10 -5.15
C ASN A 46 -3.87 14.10 -4.38
N CYS A 47 -4.24 12.99 -3.73
CA CYS A 47 -5.48 12.88 -2.96
C CYS A 47 -5.31 11.92 -1.77
N SER A 48 -6.31 11.83 -0.89
CA SER A 48 -6.30 10.96 0.30
C SER A 48 -7.05 9.62 0.14
N ALA A 49 -7.50 9.26 -1.07
CA ALA A 49 -8.35 8.09 -1.27
C ALA A 49 -7.68 6.76 -0.86
N CYS A 50 -6.38 6.62 -1.08
CA CYS A 50 -5.59 5.42 -0.72
C CYS A 50 -4.81 5.56 0.59
N ILE A 51 -5.23 6.48 1.47
CA ILE A 51 -4.52 6.74 2.73
C ILE A 51 -4.50 5.48 3.60
N ALA A 52 -3.32 5.18 4.16
CA ALA A 52 -3.11 4.09 5.10
C ALA A 52 -2.21 4.56 6.24
N LYS A 53 -2.31 3.88 7.39
CA LYS A 53 -1.46 4.16 8.56
C LYS A 53 -0.39 3.09 8.68
N ILE A 54 0.86 3.51 8.78
CA ILE A 54 1.98 2.61 9.10
C ILE A 54 1.82 2.14 10.56
N ILE A 55 1.75 0.82 10.75
CA ILE A 55 1.76 0.19 12.08
C ILE A 55 3.21 -0.08 12.53
N SER A 56 4.06 -0.51 11.59
CA SER A 56 5.48 -0.82 11.80
C SER A 56 6.24 -0.77 10.48
N GLY A 57 7.53 -0.43 10.54
CA GLY A 57 8.40 -0.33 9.37
C GLY A 57 8.46 1.08 8.77
N GLU A 58 9.09 1.19 7.61
CA GLU A 58 9.31 2.45 6.89
C GLU A 58 8.93 2.26 5.42
N VAL A 59 8.47 3.34 4.77
CA VAL A 59 8.13 3.35 3.35
C VAL A 59 8.63 4.65 2.71
N GLU A 60 9.05 4.58 1.46
CA GLU A 60 9.41 5.75 0.66
C GLU A 60 8.15 6.36 0.03
N GLN A 61 7.96 7.67 0.22
CA GLN A 61 6.77 8.39 -0.26
C GLN A 61 7.13 9.75 -0.88
N SER A 62 8.39 10.00 -1.26
CA SER A 62 8.83 11.28 -1.83
C SER A 62 8.08 11.72 -3.09
N GLU A 63 7.40 10.81 -3.79
CA GLU A 63 6.62 11.13 -4.99
C GLU A 63 5.23 11.73 -4.71
N GLN A 64 4.67 11.51 -3.51
CA GLN A 64 3.35 12.06 -3.17
C GLN A 64 3.43 13.56 -2.86
N LYS A 65 2.32 14.28 -3.06
CA LYS A 65 2.28 15.75 -2.99
C LYS A 65 1.14 16.30 -2.12
N PHE A 66 0.38 15.43 -1.45
CA PHE A 66 -0.81 15.81 -0.71
C PHE A 66 -0.56 16.03 0.79
N LEU A 67 0.25 15.19 1.42
CA LEU A 67 0.58 15.21 2.86
C LEU A 67 2.02 15.67 3.12
#